data_AF-A0A411P231-F1
#
_entry.id   AF-A0A411P231-F1
#
_cell.length_a   1.000
_cell.length_b   1.000
_cell.length_c   1.000
_cell.angle_alpha   90.00
_cell.angle_beta   90.00
_cell.angle_gamma   90.00
#
_symmetry.space_group_name_H-M   'P 1'
#
loop_
_entity.id
_entity.type
_entity.pdbx_description
1 polymer ?
#
loop_
_entity_poly.entity_id
_entity_poly.type
_entity_poly.pdbx_seq_one_letter_code
_entity_poly.pdbx_strand_id
1 'polypeptide(L)' 'KKVLEALKDLITEACWDISSSGISLQSMDSSHVSLVQLTLRSDGFDSYRCDRNLAMGVNLSR' A
#
# COMPACT_ATOMS: atom_id res chain seq x y z
N LYS A 1 -8.10 -4.51 -8.93
CA LYS A 1 -8.52 -5.66 -8.10
C LYS A 1 -7.43 -6.72 -7.93
N LYS A 2 -6.77 -7.23 -8.98
CA LYS A 2 -5.76 -8.31 -8.87
C LYS A 2 -4.58 -8.02 -7.93
N VAL A 3 -4.03 -6.80 -7.93
CA VAL A 3 -2.88 -6.43 -7.08
C VAL A 3 -3.25 -6.47 -5.60
N LEU A 4 -4.39 -5.89 -5.23
CA LEU A 4 -4.88 -5.93 -3.85
C LEU A 4 -5.21 -7.36 -3.39
N GLU A 5 -5.69 -8.20 -4.30
CA GLU A 5 -5.96 -9.62 -4.00
C GLU A 5 -4.70 -10.47 -3.84
N ALA A 6 -3.59 -10.14 -4.51
CA ALA A 6 -2.32 -10.78 -4.23
C ALA A 6 -1.75 -10.27 -2.91
N LEU A 7 -1.84 -8.96 -2.64
CA LEU A 7 -1.33 -8.37 -1.39
C LEU A 7 -2.04 -8.93 -0.15
N LYS A 8 -3.37 -9.05 -0.16
CA LYS A 8 -4.12 -9.61 0.99
C LYS A 8 -3.70 -11.03 1.39
N ASP A 9 -3.16 -11.81 0.45
CA ASP A 9 -2.75 -13.20 0.69
C ASP A 9 -1.33 -13.28 1.29
N LEU A 10 -0.51 -12.24 1.07
CA LEU A 10 0.86 -12.17 1.59
C LEU A 10 0.97 -11.36 2.89
N ILE A 11 0.16 -10.32 3.08
CA ILE A 11 0.27 -9.37 4.20
C ILE A 11 -1.06 -9.21 4.94
N THR A 12 -1.04 -9.47 6.25
CA THR A 12 -2.18 -9.30 7.18
C THR A 12 -2.43 -7.84 7.55
N GLU A 13 -1.36 -7.06 7.68
CA GLU A 13 -1.40 -5.65 8.05
C GLU A 13 -0.51 -4.85 7.10
N ALA A 14 -1.06 -3.76 6.57
CA ALA A 14 -0.32 -2.90 5.67
C ALA A 14 -0.53 -1.42 5.98
N CYS A 15 0.57 -0.67 5.99
CA CYS A 15 0.53 0.78 6.07
C CYS A 15 0.60 1.35 4.65
N TRP A 16 -0.43 2.12 4.28
CA TRP A 16 -0.48 2.88 3.04
C TRP A 16 -0.06 4.31 3.34
N ASP A 17 1.13 4.67 2.89
CA ASP A 17 1.68 6.02 2.98
C ASP A 17 1.26 6.81 1.73
N ILE A 18 0.35 7.75 1.92
CA ILE A 18 -0.23 8.59 0.89
C ILE A 18 0.48 9.94 0.98
N SER A 19 1.10 10.37 -0.11
CA SER A 19 1.90 11.60 -0.17
C SER A 19 1.60 12.36 -1.46
N SER A 20 2.00 13.63 -1.59
CA SER A 20 1.74 14.40 -2.82
C SER A 20 2.34 13.77 -4.09
N SER A 21 3.37 12.93 -3.97
CA SER A 21 3.99 12.21 -5.10
C SER A 21 3.31 10.89 -5.45
N GLY A 22 2.42 10.37 -4.59
CA GLY A 22 1.75 9.10 -4.77
C GLY A 22 1.56 8.31 -3.48
N ILE A 23 1.14 7.06 -3.64
CA ILE A 23 0.87 6.10 -2.56
C ILE A 23 1.98 5.05 -2.53
N SER A 24 2.60 4.85 -1.38
CA SER A 24 3.56 3.78 -1.13
C SER A 24 3.07 2.86 -0.04
N LEU A 25 3.47 1.59 -0.11
CA LEU A 25 3.22 0.59 0.91
C LEU A 25 4.47 -0.28 1.03
N GLN A 26 4.88 -0.54 2.26
CA GLN A 26 5.93 -1.49 2.58
C GLN A 26 5.49 -2.35 3.76
N SER A 27 5.41 -3.66 3.53
CA SER A 27 5.11 -4.65 4.56
C SER A 27 5.96 -5.90 4.35
N MET A 28 6.26 -6.61 5.43
CA MET A 28 6.85 -7.94 5.35
C MET A 28 5.77 -9.02 5.31
N ASP A 29 6.04 -10.12 4.62
CA ASP A 29 5.22 -11.31 4.72
C ASP A 29 5.26 -11.90 6.15
N SER A 30 4.33 -12.81 6.45
CA SER A 30 4.23 -13.47 7.77
C SER A 30 5.49 -14.24 8.18
N SER A 31 6.34 -14.65 7.23
CA SER A 31 7.62 -15.31 7.48
C SER A 31 8.77 -14.32 7.70
N HIS A 32 8.55 -13.03 7.50
CA HIS A 32 9.58 -11.97 7.52
C HIS A 32 10.74 -12.17 6.52
N VAL A 33 10.54 -12.98 5.48
CA VAL A 33 11.59 -13.32 4.49
C VAL A 33 11.46 -12.46 3.23
N SER A 34 10.24 -12.06 2.89
CA SER A 34 9.88 -11.33 1.69
C SER A 34 9.36 -9.94 2.05
N LEU A 35 10.07 -8.91 1.58
CA LEU A 35 9.59 -7.54 1.63
C LEU A 35 8.64 -7.29 0.46
N VAL A 36 7.41 -6.89 0.78
CA VAL A 36 6.41 -6.46 -0.19
C VAL A 36 6.43 -4.95 -0.23
N GLN A 37 6.90 -4.40 -1.35
CA GLN A 37 6.89 -2.96 -1.61
C GLN A 37 5.99 -2.65 -2.82
N LEU A 38 5.05 -1.73 -2.62
CA LEU A 38 4.21 -1.17 -3.67
C LEU A 38 4.45 0.34 -3.74
N THR A 39 4.59 0.88 -4.95
CA THR A 39 4.66 2.32 -5.16
C THR A 39 3.79 2.69 -6.35
N LEU A 40 2.71 3.40 -6.06
CA LEU A 40 1.75 3.92 -7.01
C LEU A 40 1.96 5.42 -7.11
N ARG A 41 2.50 5.89 -8.23
CA ARG A 41 2.71 7.32 -8.45
C ARG A 41 1.40 8.05 -8.71
N SER A 42 1.34 9.31 -8.32
CA SER A 42 0.20 10.19 -8.59
C SER A 42 -0.17 10.29 -10.08
N ASP A 43 0.83 10.25 -10.98
CA ASP A 43 0.65 10.17 -12.44
C ASP A 43 -0.18 8.96 -12.93
N GLY A 44 -0.26 7.89 -12.13
CA GLY A 44 -1.00 6.67 -12.48
C GLY A 44 -2.50 6.74 -12.17
N PHE A 45 -2.98 7.84 -11.58
CA PHE A 45 -4.36 8.01 -11.16
C PHE A 45 -5.03 9.15 -11.94
N ASP A 46 -6.29 8.93 -12.34
CA ASP A 46 -7.11 9.93 -13.05
C ASP A 46 -7.41 11.16 -12.18
N SER A 47 -7.53 10.96 -10.87
CA SER A 47 -7.67 12.03 -9.88
C SER A 47 -6.94 11.63 -8.60
N TYR A 48 -5.84 12.32 -8.31
CA TYR A 48 -5.08 12.14 -7.08
C TYR A 48 -4.87 13.49 -6.40
N ARG A 49 -5.44 13.65 -5.22
CA ARG A 49 -5.28 14.85 -4.40
C ARG A 49 -4.87 14.44 -3.00
N CYS A 50 -3.71 14.92 -2.58
CA CYS A 50 -3.19 14.72 -1.24
C CYS A 50 -2.63 16.04 -0.73
N ASP A 51 -3.37 16.73 0.15
CA ASP A 51 -2.96 18.02 0.72
C ASP A 51 -1.96 17.86 1.89
N ARG A 52 -1.91 16.68 2.54
CA ARG A 52 -0.96 16.32 3.59
C ARG A 52 -0.66 14.83 3.55
N ASN A 53 0.58 14.48 3.91
CA ASN A 53 1.01 13.09 4.05
C ASN A 53 0.10 12.37 5.06
N LEU A 54 -0.46 11.23 4.65
CA LEU A 54 -1.35 10.43 5.46
C LEU A 54 -0.88 8.98 5.46
N ALA A 55 -0.66 8.42 6.63
CA ALA A 55 -0.42 6.99 6.81
C ALA A 55 -1.75 6.32 7.18
N MET A 56 -2.23 5.40 6.35
CA MET A 56 -3.43 4.62 6.60
C MET A 56 -3.03 3.17 6.87
N GLY A 57 -3.05 2.78 8.15
CA GLY A 57 -2.95 1.39 8.55
C GLY A 57 -4.24 0.66 8.20
N VAL A 58 -4.18 -0.26 7.24
CA VAL A 58 -5.30 -1.12 6.87
C VAL A 58 -4.95 -2.53 7.29
N ASN A 59 -5.80 -3.09 8.14
CA ASN A 59 -5.75 -4.51 8.44
C ASN A 59 -6.51 -5.24 7.32
N LEU A 60 -5.78 -6.04 6.53
CA LEU A 60 -6.31 -6.80 5.41
C LEU A 60 -6.81 -8.19 5.85
N SER A 61 -6.87 -8.46 7.16
CA SER A 61 -7.42 -9.71 7.70
C SER A 61 -8.97 -9.69 7.68
N ARG A 62 -9.54 -10.01 6.52
CA ARG A 62 -10.77 -10.80 6.28
C ARG A 62 -11.35 -10.57 4.89
#